data_AF-A0AA38G1Q1-F1
#
_entry.id   AF-A0AA38G1Q1-F1
#
_cell.length_a   1.000
_cell.length_b   1.000
_cell.length_c   1.000
_cell.angle_alpha   90.00
_cell.angle_beta   90.00
_cell.angle_gamma   90.00
#
_symmetry.space_group_name_H-M   'P 1'
#
loop_
_entity.id
_entity.type
_entity.pdbx_description
1 polymer ?
#
loop_
_entity_poly.entity_id
_entity_poly.type
_entity_poly.pdbx_seq_one_letter_code
_entity_poly.pdbx_strand_id
1 'polypeptide(L)'
;MTKRKQGTVSEEQIHIGLGPGLNWASDSAEPTSRTTSTIQGSNIGFQLLKKCGWKEGTGLGVAEQGRLDPIETHVKHDKRGIGAEKEPKKIVNSTPKDNTQ
;
A
#
# COMPACT_ATOMS: atom_id res chain seq x y z
N MET A 1 10.57 0.42 44.97
CA MET A 1 9.22 0.16 44.46
C MET A 1 8.66 1.46 43.88
N THR A 2 8.51 1.48 42.56
CA THR A 2 7.59 2.25 41.68
C THR A 2 7.02 3.60 42.19
N LYS A 3 7.40 4.76 41.65
CA LYS A 3 7.06 5.45 40.37
C LYS A 3 5.79 6.33 40.42
N ARG A 4 5.99 7.58 39.96
CA ARG A 4 5.11 8.46 39.15
C ARG A 4 4.47 9.67 39.83
N LYS A 5 5.11 10.82 39.56
CA LYS A 5 4.62 12.20 39.63
C LYS A 5 3.54 12.37 38.55
N GLN A 6 2.35 12.84 38.91
CA GLN A 6 1.39 13.34 37.93
C GLN A 6 1.69 14.82 37.66
N GLY A 7 1.99 15.13 36.41
CA GLY A 7 2.17 16.50 35.91
C GLY A 7 0.92 16.92 35.16
N THR A 8 0.32 18.01 35.61
CA THR A 8 -0.66 18.82 34.89
C THR A 8 -0.05 19.36 33.61
N VAL A 9 -0.73 19.21 32.48
CA VAL A 9 -0.44 19.97 31.26
C VAL A 9 -1.70 20.66 30.79
N SER A 10 -1.54 21.96 30.65
CA SER A 10 -2.45 23.00 30.20
C SER A 10 -2.97 22.73 28.79
N GLU A 11 -4.28 22.93 28.63
CA GLU A 11 -4.95 23.05 27.33
C GLU A 11 -4.47 24.31 26.62
N GLU A 12 -3.83 24.11 25.47
CA GLU A 12 -3.53 25.16 24.51
C GLU A 12 -4.54 25.10 23.37
N GLN A 13 -5.40 26.14 23.35
CA GLN A 13 -6.35 26.49 22.31
C GLN A 13 -5.74 26.45 20.91
N ILE A 14 -6.48 25.90 19.95
CA ILE A 14 -6.28 26.19 18.52
C ILE A 14 -7.59 26.61 17.86
N HIS A 15 -7.49 27.77 17.23
CA HIS A 15 -8.52 28.61 16.60
C HIS A 15 -9.13 27.95 15.36
N ILE A 16 -10.46 27.85 15.30
CA ILE A 16 -11.22 27.42 14.12
C ILE A 16 -11.29 28.57 13.08
N GLY A 17 -10.83 28.31 11.87
CA GLY A 17 -11.03 29.20 10.72
C GLY A 17 -11.50 28.41 9.51
N LEU A 18 -12.80 28.45 9.22
CA LEU A 18 -13.37 28.03 7.94
C LEU A 18 -13.11 29.11 6.88
N GLY A 19 -12.56 28.71 5.72
CA GLY A 19 -12.48 29.51 4.50
C GLY A 19 -12.67 28.61 3.27
N PRO A 20 -13.40 29.05 2.23
CA PRO A 20 -13.93 28.19 1.17
C PRO A 20 -12.96 28.03 -0.02
N GLY A 21 -12.94 26.83 -0.60
CA GLY A 21 -12.42 26.61 -1.95
C GLY A 21 -11.00 26.05 -2.01
N LEU A 22 -10.89 24.72 -2.05
CA LEU A 22 -9.83 24.07 -2.81
C LEU A 22 -10.31 22.69 -3.31
N ASN A 23 -10.73 22.69 -4.56
CA ASN A 23 -11.04 21.53 -5.38
C ASN A 23 -9.76 20.74 -5.67
N TRP A 24 -9.45 19.73 -4.84
CA TRP A 24 -8.36 18.79 -5.09
C TRP A 24 -8.75 17.71 -6.13
N ALA A 25 -9.28 18.12 -7.28
CA ALA A 25 -9.36 17.20 -8.41
C ALA A 25 -7.92 16.88 -8.87
N SER A 26 -7.34 15.84 -8.28
CA SER A 26 -6.14 15.18 -8.75
C SER A 26 -6.40 13.69 -8.64
N ASP A 27 -7.21 13.20 -9.57
CA ASP A 27 -6.95 11.90 -10.17
C ASP A 27 -5.74 12.06 -11.10
N SER A 28 -4.59 12.45 -10.53
CA SER A 28 -3.31 12.24 -11.19
C SER A 28 -2.98 10.80 -10.85
N ALA A 29 -3.33 9.90 -11.77
CA ALA A 29 -2.77 8.58 -11.83
C ALA A 29 -1.25 8.71 -12.08
N GLU A 30 -0.52 9.11 -11.04
CA GLU A 30 0.92 8.93 -10.96
C GLU A 30 1.14 7.43 -11.20
N PRO A 31 1.90 7.02 -12.23
CA PRO A 31 2.27 5.63 -12.37
C PRO A 31 3.06 5.30 -11.11
N THR A 32 2.44 4.57 -10.18
CA THR A 32 3.11 4.09 -8.97
C THR A 32 4.34 3.34 -9.46
N SER A 33 5.51 3.97 -9.31
CA SER A 33 6.79 3.43 -9.72
C SER A 33 6.90 2.03 -9.15
N ARG A 34 6.80 1.00 -10.01
CA ARG A 34 7.00 -0.39 -9.63
C ARG A 34 8.36 -0.48 -8.94
N THR A 35 8.36 -0.78 -7.65
CA THR A 35 9.59 -1.03 -6.91
C THR A 35 10.07 -2.41 -7.30
N THR A 36 10.92 -2.48 -8.33
CA THR A 36 11.63 -3.70 -8.71
C THR A 36 12.71 -3.98 -7.67
N SER A 37 12.30 -4.46 -6.49
CA SER A 37 13.23 -4.82 -5.43
C SER A 37 14.08 -6.00 -5.88
N THR A 38 15.37 -5.77 -6.00
CA THR A 38 16.33 -6.82 -6.40
C THR A 38 16.41 -7.89 -5.31
N ILE A 39 16.61 -9.13 -5.73
CA ILE A 39 16.75 -10.26 -4.80
C ILE A 39 18.05 -10.09 -4.01
N GLN A 40 17.96 -10.09 -2.68
CA GLN A 40 19.11 -9.89 -1.81
C GLN A 40 20.14 -11.03 -1.96
N GLY A 41 21.43 -10.69 -1.97
CA GLY A 41 22.51 -11.68 -2.16
C GLY A 41 22.65 -12.73 -1.05
N SER A 42 22.14 -12.44 0.15
CA SER A 42 22.07 -13.39 1.27
C SER A 42 21.00 -14.47 1.07
N ASN A 43 20.06 -14.27 0.13
CA ASN A 43 19.02 -15.25 -0.16
C ASN A 43 19.63 -16.52 -0.79
N ILE A 44 19.26 -17.68 -0.26
CA ILE A 44 19.77 -18.98 -0.74
C ILE A 44 19.44 -19.18 -2.23
N GLY A 45 18.22 -18.81 -2.65
CA GLY A 45 17.79 -18.89 -4.04
C GLY A 45 18.64 -18.02 -4.97
N PHE A 46 19.01 -16.81 -4.55
CA PHE A 46 19.94 -15.96 -5.31
C PHE A 46 21.29 -16.65 -5.52
N GLN A 47 21.87 -17.20 -4.46
CA GLN A 47 23.17 -17.88 -4.54
C GLN A 47 23.12 -19.11 -5.44
N LEU A 48 22.01 -19.86 -5.40
CA LEU A 48 21.79 -21.01 -6.28
C LEU A 48 21.69 -20.59 -7.74
N LEU A 49 20.91 -19.54 -8.05
CA LEU A 49 20.80 -19.01 -9.41
C LEU A 49 22.18 -18.62 -9.96
N LYS A 50 22.97 -17.87 -9.19
CA LYS A 50 24.34 -17.48 -9.57
C LYS A 50 25.23 -18.70 -9.82
N LYS A 51 25.16 -19.73 -8.97
CA LYS A 51 25.92 -20.98 -9.15
C LYS A 51 25.51 -21.75 -10.40
N CYS A 52 24.24 -21.70 -10.79
CA CYS A 52 23.72 -22.31 -12.01
C CYS A 52 24.00 -21.48 -13.27
N GLY A 53 24.78 -20.39 -13.17
CA GLY A 53 25.19 -19.57 -14.31
C GLY A 53 24.23 -18.42 -14.66
N TRP A 54 23.17 -18.20 -13.87
CA TRP A 54 22.32 -17.02 -14.04
C TRP A 54 23.06 -15.74 -13.62
N LYS A 55 22.77 -14.64 -14.33
CA LYS A 55 23.38 -13.33 -14.09
C LYS A 55 22.33 -12.37 -13.54
N GLU A 56 22.74 -11.55 -12.60
CA GLU A 56 21.84 -10.56 -12.02
C GLU A 56 21.44 -9.54 -13.10
N GLY A 57 20.16 -9.16 -13.11
CA GLY A 57 19.61 -8.25 -14.11
C GLY A 57 19.29 -8.88 -15.46
N THR A 58 19.53 -10.19 -15.67
CA THR A 58 19.15 -10.88 -16.91
C THR A 58 17.96 -11.81 -16.73
N GLY A 59 17.21 -12.01 -17.81
CA GLY A 59 16.08 -12.93 -17.82
C GLY A 59 16.53 -14.39 -17.76
N LEU A 60 15.61 -15.28 -17.39
CA LEU A 60 15.85 -16.72 -17.43
C LEU A 60 15.71 -17.28 -18.85
N GLY A 61 16.35 -18.42 -19.12
CA GLY A 61 16.31 -19.10 -20.42
C GLY A 61 17.58 -18.91 -21.25
N VAL A 62 17.71 -19.70 -22.32
CA VAL A 62 18.93 -19.76 -23.15
C VAL A 62 19.29 -18.41 -23.77
N ALA A 63 18.28 -17.61 -24.13
CA ALA A 63 18.46 -16.29 -24.73
C ALA A 63 18.12 -15.15 -23.75
N GLU A 64 18.13 -15.43 -22.44
CA GLU A 64 17.77 -14.47 -21.38
C GLU A 64 16.37 -13.84 -21.57
N GLN A 65 15.47 -14.55 -22.24
CA GLN A 65 14.17 -14.03 -22.69
C GLN A 65 13.08 -14.01 -21.61
N GLY A 66 13.33 -14.64 -20.47
CA GLY A 66 12.41 -14.65 -19.33
C GLY A 66 12.20 -13.25 -18.76
N ARG A 67 11.02 -12.99 -18.22
CA ARG A 67 10.72 -11.68 -17.64
C ARG A 67 11.55 -11.44 -16.38
N LEU A 68 12.04 -10.20 -16.22
CA LEU A 68 12.80 -9.76 -15.05
C LEU A 68 11.90 -9.57 -13.83
N ASP A 69 10.71 -9.00 -14.06
CA ASP A 69 9.77 -8.67 -12.99
C ASP A 69 8.73 -9.78 -12.76
N PRO A 70 8.21 -9.92 -11.53
CA PRO A 70 7.06 -10.79 -11.25
C PRO A 70 5.81 -10.40 -12.04
N ILE A 71 4.89 -11.35 -12.27
CA ILE A 71 3.53 -11.01 -12.71
C ILE A 71 2.81 -10.44 -11.49
N GLU A 72 2.23 -9.27 -11.64
CA GLU A 72 1.29 -8.74 -10.66
C GLU A 72 -0.02 -9.51 -10.72
N THR A 73 -0.53 -9.88 -9.54
CA THR A 73 -1.82 -10.56 -9.41
C THR A 73 -2.79 -9.66 -8.66
N HIS A 74 -4.06 -9.69 -9.07
CA HIS A 74 -5.12 -8.98 -8.38
C HIS A 74 -5.79 -9.90 -7.37
N VAL A 75 -5.82 -9.49 -6.10
CA VAL A 75 -6.56 -10.21 -5.07
C VAL A 75 -8.06 -9.99 -5.27
N LYS A 76 -8.80 -11.08 -5.41
CA LYS A 76 -10.26 -11.07 -5.51
C LYS A 76 -10.87 -11.22 -4.12
N HIS A 77 -11.52 -10.17 -3.64
CA HIS A 77 -12.12 -10.15 -2.30
C HIS A 77 -13.57 -10.64 -2.26
N ASP A 78 -14.23 -10.76 -3.41
CA ASP A 78 -15.61 -11.18 -3.52
C ASP A 78 -15.74 -12.66 -3.88
N LYS A 79 -16.90 -13.24 -3.60
CA LYS A 79 -17.21 -14.66 -3.87
C LYS A 79 -18.01 -14.88 -5.15
N ARG A 80 -18.27 -13.82 -5.93
CA ARG A 80 -19.06 -13.90 -7.17
C ARG A 80 -18.27 -14.62 -8.28
N GLY A 81 -18.98 -15.15 -9.27
CA GLY A 81 -18.35 -15.77 -10.45
C GLY A 81 -17.51 -14.77 -11.26
N ILE A 82 -16.60 -15.30 -12.08
CA ILE A 82 -15.86 -14.51 -13.07
C ILE A 82 -16.88 -13.91 -14.06
N GLY A 83 -16.73 -12.63 -14.39
CA GLY A 83 -17.65 -11.92 -15.29
C GLY A 83 -18.90 -11.33 -14.63
N ALA A 84 -19.11 -11.55 -13.33
CA ALA A 84 -20.20 -10.88 -12.61
C ALA A 84 -19.90 -9.37 -12.43
N GLU A 85 -20.93 -8.54 -12.58
CA GLU A 85 -20.81 -7.09 -12.40
C GLU A 85 -20.36 -6.73 -10.98
N LYS A 86 -19.54 -5.69 -10.84
CA LYS A 86 -19.11 -5.19 -9.53
C LYS A 86 -20.21 -4.29 -8.96
N GLU A 87 -20.73 -4.60 -7.77
CA GLU A 87 -21.65 -3.69 -7.09
C GLU A 87 -20.91 -2.39 -6.72
N PRO A 88 -21.54 -1.22 -6.90
CA PRO A 88 -20.96 0.03 -6.43
C PRO A 88 -20.74 -0.04 -4.92
N LYS A 89 -19.53 0.27 -4.46
CA LYS A 89 -19.21 0.34 -3.03
C LYS A 89 -20.15 1.36 -2.38
N LYS A 90 -21.07 0.90 -1.53
CA LYS A 90 -21.91 1.80 -0.74
C LYS A 90 -21.03 2.54 0.25
N ILE A 91 -20.73 3.81 -0.05
CA ILE A 91 -20.03 4.71 0.88
C ILE A 91 -21.01 4.96 2.03
N VAL A 92 -20.82 4.27 3.16
CA VAL A 92 -21.57 4.54 4.38
C VAL A 92 -20.86 5.67 5.12
N ASN A 93 -21.35 6.89 4.94
CA ASN A 93 -20.94 8.02 5.79
C ASN A 93 -21.50 7.75 7.20
N SER A 94 -20.65 7.31 8.13
CA SER A 94 -21.01 7.17 9.53
C SER A 94 -21.12 8.56 10.16
N THR A 95 -22.31 9.15 10.15
CA THR A 95 -22.62 10.30 11.00
C THR A 95 -22.72 9.84 12.46
N PRO A 96 -21.94 10.38 13.41
CA PRO A 96 -22.12 10.10 14.83
C PRO A 96 -23.46 10.69 15.29
N LYS A 97 -24.32 9.87 15.91
CA LYS A 97 -25.49 10.37 16.63
C LYS A 97 -25.05 10.66 18.06
N ASP A 98 -24.85 11.94 18.38
CA ASP A 98 -24.79 12.41 19.76
C ASP A 98 -26.13 12.08 20.45
N ASN A 99 -26.06 11.36 21.57
CA ASN A 99 -27.17 11.11 22.47
C ASN A 99 -26.90 11.86 23.78
N THR A 100 -27.44 13.08 23.88
CA THR A 100 -27.53 13.83 25.14
C THR A 100 -28.68 13.27 25.98
N GLN A 101 -28.37 12.87 27.21
CA GLN A 101 -29.28 12.80 28.35
C GLN A 101 -28.61 13.52 29.52
#